data_AF-A0A932VUL1-F1
#
_entry.id   AF-A0A932VUL1-F1
#
_cell.length_a   1.000
_cell.length_b   1.000
_cell.length_c   1.000
_cell.angle_alpha   90.00
_cell.angle_beta   90.00
_cell.angle_gamma   90.00
#
_symmetry.space_group_name_H-M   'P 1'
#
loop_
_entity.id
_entity.type
_entity.pdbx_description
1 polymer ?
#
loop_
_entity_poly.entity_id
_entity_poly.type
_entity_poly.pdbx_seq_one_letter_code
_entity_poly.pdbx_strand_id
1 'polypeptide(L)' 'MAVEYGLFADVLGETKSDRVEITLGGKVMVSATVAELREAYESALEKALRTEPSAAAD' A
#
# COMPACT_ATOMS: atom_id res chain seq x y z
N MET A 1 20.54 0.05 -16.08
CA MET A 1 19.18 0.62 -16.20
C MET A 1 18.23 -0.41 -16.82
N ALA A 2 16.93 -0.40 -16.51
CA ALA A 2 15.96 -1.39 -17.05
C ALA A 2 16.01 -1.53 -18.59
N VAL A 3 16.31 -0.42 -19.27
CA VAL A 3 16.52 -0.34 -20.72
C VAL A 3 17.68 -1.24 -21.21
N GLU A 4 18.73 -1.43 -20.41
CA GLU A 4 19.86 -2.33 -20.73
C GLU A 4 19.44 -3.81 -20.75
N TYR A 5 18.28 -4.12 -20.17
CA TYR A 5 17.68 -5.46 -20.17
C TYR A 5 16.47 -5.55 -21.10
N GLY A 6 16.26 -4.57 -21.98
CA GLY A 6 15.10 -4.53 -22.90
C GLY A 6 13.76 -4.27 -22.21
N LEU A 7 13.78 -3.82 -20.95
CA LEU A 7 12.58 -3.53 -20.18
C LEU A 7 12.27 -2.04 -20.24
N PHE A 8 11.01 -1.73 -20.56
CA PHE A 8 10.47 -0.37 -20.45
C PHE A 8 10.03 -0.13 -19.01
N ALA A 9 10.57 0.91 -18.39
CA ALA A 9 10.17 1.35 -17.06
C ALA A 9 9.84 2.84 -17.14
N ASP A 10 8.67 3.20 -16.62
CA ASP A 10 8.27 4.59 -16.46
C ASP A 10 8.67 5.11 -15.08
N VAL A 11 8.98 6.40 -14.98
CA VAL A 11 9.31 7.04 -13.70
C VAL A 11 8.00 7.45 -13.02
N LEU A 12 7.61 6.70 -11.98
CA LEU A 12 6.36 6.93 -11.27
C LEU A 12 6.44 8.09 -10.25
N GLY A 13 7.64 8.51 -9.85
CA GLY A 13 7.87 9.59 -8.90
C GLY A 13 9.12 9.41 -8.06
N GLU A 14 9.08 9.97 -6.85
CA GLU A 14 10.21 10.01 -5.91
C GLU A 14 9.80 9.44 -4.55
N THR A 15 10.75 8.84 -3.84
CA THR A 15 10.52 8.35 -2.47
C THR A 15 10.60 9.49 -1.47
N LYS A 16 9.57 9.61 -0.61
CA LYS A 16 9.51 10.54 0.52
C LYS A 16 9.23 9.79 1.83
N SER A 17 9.49 10.44 2.96
CA SER A 17 9.53 9.76 4.27
C SER A 17 8.18 9.66 5.00
N ASP A 18 7.28 10.62 4.77
CA ASP A 18 6.12 10.84 5.67
C ASP A 18 4.79 10.34 5.08
N ARG A 19 4.55 10.61 3.79
CA ARG A 19 3.28 10.34 3.13
C ARG A 19 3.47 9.65 1.79
N VAL A 20 2.49 8.81 1.44
CA VAL A 20 2.32 8.25 0.11
C VAL A 20 1.25 9.06 -0.61
N GLU A 21 1.60 9.59 -1.78
CA GLU A 21 0.70 10.36 -2.62
C GLU A 21 0.60 9.73 -4.00
N ILE A 22 -0.63 9.60 -4.51
CA ILE A 22 -0.90 9.15 -5.88
C ILE A 22 -1.62 10.27 -6.61
N THR A 23 -1.01 10.72 -7.70
CA THR A 23 -1.49 11.83 -8.52
C THR A 23 -1.95 11.33 -9.88
N LEU A 24 -3.11 11.81 -10.34
CA LEU A 24 -3.62 11.54 -11.68
C LEU A 24 -3.97 12.88 -12.36
N GLY A 25 -3.40 13.13 -13.54
CA GLY A 25 -3.61 14.39 -14.26
C GLY A 25 -3.15 15.63 -13.47
N GLY A 26 -2.10 15.50 -12.66
CA GLY A 26 -1.59 16.59 -11.82
C GLY A 26 -2.41 16.87 -10.55
N LYS A 27 -3.48 16.10 -10.29
CA LYS A 27 -4.30 16.22 -9.08
C LYS A 27 -4.05 15.05 -8.13
N VAL A 28 -3.82 15.35 -6.85
CA VAL A 28 -3.67 14.32 -5.80
C VAL A 28 -5.01 13.61 -5.58
N MET A 29 -5.03 12.30 -5.81
CA MET A 29 -6.20 11.43 -5.64
C MET A 29 -6.13 10.63 -4.35
N VAL A 30 -4.93 10.21 -3.95
CA VAL A 30 -4.67 9.49 -2.70
C VAL A 30 -3.59 10.24 -1.95
N SER A 31 -3.79 10.42 -0.65
CA SER A 31 -2.77 10.93 0.26
C SER A 31 -2.99 10.27 1.61
N ALA A 32 -2.02 9.48 2.07
CA ALA A 32 -2.05 8.83 3.38
C ALA A 32 -0.66 8.92 4.02
N THR A 33 -0.59 8.99 5.35
CA THR A 33 0.69 8.84 6.07
C THR A 33 1.18 7.41 5.98
N VAL A 34 2.50 7.22 6.05
CA VAL A 34 3.10 5.89 6.16
C VAL A 34 2.60 5.17 7.42
N ALA A 35 2.37 5.91 8.51
CA ALA A 35 1.85 5.37 9.77
C ALA A 35 0.45 4.76 9.61
N GLU A 36 -0.48 5.48 8.96
CA GLU A 36 -1.86 4.99 8.69
C GLU A 36 -1.83 3.71 7.83
N LEU A 37 -1.00 3.70 6.79
CA LEU A 37 -0.85 2.52 5.91
C LEU A 37 -0.27 1.33 6.68
N ARG A 38 0.71 1.57 7.55
CA ARG A 38 1.31 0.53 8.39
C ARG A 38 0.29 -0.05 9.38
N GLU A 39 -0.43 0.80 10.10
CA GLU A 39 -1.46 0.35 11.04
C GLU A 39 -2.53 -0.49 10.33
N ALA A 40 -2.98 -0.06 9.15
CA ALA A 40 -3.96 -0.79 8.35
C ALA A 40 -3.44 -2.19 7.96
N TYR A 41 -2.16 -2.30 7.58
CA TYR A 41 -1.53 -3.56 7.23
C TYR A 41 -1.37 -4.49 8.44
N GLU A 42 -0.79 -4.00 9.53
CA GLU A 42 -0.49 -4.81 10.73
C GLU A 42 -1.78 -5.28 11.43
N SER A 43 -2.81 -4.44 11.44
CA SER A 43 -4.12 -4.81 12.03
C SER A 43 -4.99 -5.68 11.11
N ALA A 44 -4.60 -5.90 9.85
CA ALA A 44 -5.43 -6.61 8.88
C ALA A 44 -5.70 -8.07 9.29
N LEU A 45 -4.65 -8.77 9.74
CA LEU A 45 -4.77 -10.17 10.14
C LEU A 45 -5.61 -10.32 11.42
N GLU A 46 -5.36 -9.48 12.43
CA GLU A 46 -6.13 -9.47 13.67
C GLU A 46 -7.62 -9.18 13.41
N LYS A 47 -7.92 -8.22 12.54
CA LYS A 47 -9.29 -7.90 12.13
C LYS A 47 -9.94 -9.10 11.44
N ALA A 48 -9.25 -9.72 10.47
CA ALA A 48 -9.75 -10.88 9.75
C ALA A 48 -10.13 -12.02 10.71
N LEU A 49 -9.22 -12.39 11.62
CA LEU A 49 -9.43 -13.46 12.61
C LEU A 49 -10.56 -13.16 13.60
N ARG A 50 -10.78 -11.90 14.00
CA ARG A 50 -11.90 -11.51 14.86
C ARG A 50 -13.26 -11.57 14.17
N THR A 51 -13.29 -11.44 12.84
CA THR A 51 -14.53 -11.58 12.05
C THR A 51 -14.93 -13.03 11.79
N GLU A 52 -14.03 -14.00 11.98
CA GLU A 52 -14.35 -15.42 11.84
C GLU A 52 -15.01 -15.94 13.14
N PRO A 53 -16.30 -16.34 13.13
CA PRO A 53 -16.82 -17.13 14.24
C PRO A 53 -16.02 -18.43 14.28
N SER A 54 -15.49 -18.78 15.46
CA SER A 54 -14.74 -20.02 15.69
C SER A 54 -15.50 -21.23 15.12
N ALA A 55 -15.09 -21.70 13.94
CA ALA A 55 -15.62 -22.91 13.31
C ALA A 55 -14.92 -24.17 13.84
N ALA A 56 -14.52 -24.16 15.11
CA ALA A 56 -13.83 -25.27 15.76
C ALA A 56 -14.41 -25.49 17.16
N ALA A 57 -15.54 -26.18 17.19
CA ALA A 57 -16.01 -26.99 18.31
C ALA A 57 -16.87 -28.12 17.74
N ASP A 58 -16.21 -29.19 17.31
CA ASP A 58 -16.75 -30.56 17.24
C ASP A 58 -15.59 -31.53 17.51
#